data_AF-A0A7C6ENU5-F1
#
_entry.id   AF-A0A7C6ENU5-F1
#
_cell.length_a   1.000
_cell.length_b   1.000
_cell.length_c   1.000
_cell.angle_alpha   90.00
_cell.angle_beta   90.00
_cell.angle_gamma   90.00
#
_symmetry.space_group_name_H-M   'P 1'
#
loop_
_entity.id
_entity.type
_entity.pdbx_description
1 polymer ?
#
loop_
_entity_poly.entity_id
_entity_poly.type
_entity_poly.pdbx_seq_one_letter_code
_entity_poly.pdbx_strand_id
1 'polypeptide(L)'
;VYSLPFNLIVVLFLYILYFRTSPRKKLAETLVQEFMPEKNLYSYLNFKKRFGKSFHKIQILLPFWGEWTVSQGYNGNITHKDQYKHALDFVITYNNKTYKGQGTQLEDYYCYNKLVVSPGYGTIIKIIDNIDDNPIGDVNTINNWGNTIIIKHSEYLYSQLSHLKHGSFKVREGEFVKQGQPIAQVGNSGRSPEPHLHFQLQPYPYVGSHTLEYPLARYLLKKSTDKELKTFSIPNENDIVENPTIHSLLFKAFHFIPGQQIDVVQTIKNKTFTYHWEIFTDSLNNSYIYCHTTNSFAYFYNDGLSFYFNSFSGNKKSPLYLFYLSCYHIEFSSIKNYFVNDEFPLHQIFSFTHLFLHDLVAPFFQFIKASYQLYINQAHHQMNEIQLNGIIQFQILHKKINSIEAHIFIDKNGIQAIETKQKNKTSYIKIINKGKYE
;
A
#
# COMPACT_ATOMS: atom_id res chain seq x y z
N VAL A 1 26.41 18.38 -47.22
CA VAL A 1 25.21 17.51 -47.25
C VAL A 1 25.07 16.65 -45.99
N TYR A 2 26.16 16.20 -45.34
CA TYR A 2 26.08 15.42 -44.09
C TYR A 2 26.10 16.24 -42.78
N SER A 3 26.22 17.56 -42.83
CA SER A 3 26.31 18.40 -41.62
C SER A 3 25.01 18.44 -40.81
N LEU A 4 23.85 18.43 -41.46
CA LEU A 4 22.56 18.48 -40.77
C LEU A 4 22.24 17.16 -40.03
N PRO A 5 22.35 15.96 -40.64
CA PRO A 5 22.17 14.71 -39.90
C PRO A 5 23.20 14.53 -38.78
N PHE A 6 24.46 14.91 -39.03
CA PHE A 6 25.54 14.82 -38.04
C PHE A 6 25.27 15.74 -36.83
N ASN A 7 24.93 17.00 -37.05
CA ASN A 7 24.62 17.93 -35.97
C ASN A 7 23.39 17.48 -35.18
N LEU A 8 22.36 16.95 -35.85
CA LEU A 8 21.17 16.44 -35.17
C LEU A 8 21.52 15.23 -34.27
N ILE A 9 22.27 14.26 -34.80
CA ILE A 9 22.64 13.04 -34.06
C ILE A 9 23.57 13.38 -32.89
N VAL A 10 24.56 14.25 -33.10
CA VAL A 10 25.51 14.64 -32.04
C VAL A 10 24.80 15.39 -30.93
N VAL A 11 23.93 16.35 -31.25
CA VAL A 11 23.16 17.09 -30.25
C VAL A 11 22.18 16.16 -29.52
N LEU A 12 21.50 15.25 -30.23
CA LEU A 12 20.62 14.26 -29.62
C LEU A 12 21.39 13.31 -28.69
N PHE A 13 22.58 12.87 -29.10
CA PHE A 13 23.43 11.99 -28.31
C PHE A 13 23.98 12.69 -27.06
N LEU A 14 24.46 13.93 -27.18
CA LEU A 14 24.89 14.75 -26.06
C LEU A 14 23.72 15.08 -25.12
N TYR A 15 22.53 15.33 -25.66
CA TYR A 15 21.30 15.52 -24.89
C TYR A 15 20.97 14.27 -24.08
N ILE A 16 21.04 13.07 -24.68
CA ILE A 16 20.86 11.79 -23.98
C ILE A 16 21.91 11.59 -22.88
N LEU A 17 23.18 11.89 -23.14
CA LEU A 17 24.26 11.78 -22.15
C LEU A 17 24.12 12.78 -20.99
N TYR A 18 23.64 14.00 -21.26
CA TYR A 18 23.34 15.00 -20.25
C TYR A 18 22.27 14.53 -19.25
N PHE A 19 21.29 13.72 -19.70
CA PHE A 19 20.33 13.09 -18.78
C PHE A 19 20.91 11.95 -17.94
N ARG A 20 22.11 11.46 -18.25
CA ARG A 20 22.79 10.39 -17.50
C ARG A 20 23.64 10.93 -16.34
N THR A 21 24.13 12.17 -16.42
CA THR A 21 25.01 12.78 -15.41
C THR A 21 24.27 13.62 -14.35
N SER A 22 23.04 14.03 -14.63
CA SER A 22 22.20 14.71 -13.63
C SER A 22 21.52 13.71 -12.70
N PRO A 23 21.56 13.89 -11.37
CA PRO A 23 20.80 13.08 -10.43
C PRO A 23 19.30 13.43 -10.57
N ARG A 24 18.71 12.82 -11.61
CA ARG A 24 17.30 12.60 -11.95
C ARG A 24 16.40 13.83 -12.15
N LYS A 25 15.95 14.00 -13.39
CA LYS A 25 14.54 14.42 -13.66
C LYS A 25 13.75 13.60 -14.68
N LYS A 26 14.30 12.87 -15.68
CA LYS A 26 13.43 12.19 -16.69
C LYS A 26 13.87 10.84 -17.31
N LEU A 27 15.07 10.30 -17.08
CA LEU A 27 15.40 8.92 -17.46
C LEU A 27 15.46 8.03 -16.22
N ALA A 28 14.63 6.99 -16.21
CA ALA A 28 14.56 5.99 -15.15
C ALA A 28 15.06 4.66 -15.69
N GLU A 29 15.91 3.99 -14.93
CA GLU A 29 16.29 2.62 -15.22
C GLU A 29 15.05 1.72 -15.15
N THR A 30 14.87 0.88 -16.17
CA THR A 30 13.79 -0.11 -16.16
C THR A 30 14.27 -1.31 -15.36
N LEU A 31 13.88 -1.37 -14.07
CA LEU A 31 14.29 -2.44 -13.17
C LEU A 31 13.80 -3.84 -13.63
N VAL A 32 12.64 -3.90 -14.28
CA VAL A 32 12.05 -5.13 -14.82
C VAL A 32 11.90 -4.99 -16.32
N GLN A 33 12.76 -5.67 -17.08
CA GLN A 33 12.79 -5.62 -18.54
C GLN A 33 11.75 -6.58 -19.14
N GLU A 34 10.78 -6.06 -19.89
CA GLU A 34 9.76 -6.83 -20.61
C GLU A 34 10.08 -7.00 -22.10
N PHE A 35 11.35 -6.80 -22.48
CA PHE A 35 11.94 -6.98 -23.82
C PHE A 35 11.33 -6.11 -24.92
N MET A 36 10.42 -5.19 -24.59
CA MET A 36 9.82 -4.22 -25.50
C MET A 36 9.67 -2.87 -24.78
N PRO A 37 10.13 -1.75 -25.38
CA PRO A 37 10.03 -0.42 -24.80
C PRO A 37 8.59 -0.02 -24.41
N GLU A 38 7.61 -0.39 -25.23
CA GLU A 38 6.20 -0.03 -25.03
C GLU A 38 5.62 -0.77 -23.82
N LYS A 39 5.94 -2.06 -23.67
CA LYS A 39 5.52 -2.86 -22.51
C LYS A 39 6.12 -2.29 -21.22
N ASN A 40 7.42 -1.98 -21.24
CA ASN A 40 8.09 -1.32 -20.11
C ASN A 40 7.43 0.01 -19.74
N LEU A 41 7.06 0.83 -20.73
CA LEU A 41 6.36 2.08 -20.51
C LEU A 41 5.01 1.84 -19.83
N TYR A 42 4.23 0.86 -20.29
CA TYR A 42 2.94 0.51 -19.71
C TYR A 42 3.07 0.01 -18.27
N SER A 43 4.00 -0.90 -18.02
CA SER A 43 4.27 -1.43 -16.68
C SER A 43 4.77 -0.36 -15.73
N TYR A 44 5.67 0.52 -16.18
CA TYR A 44 6.18 1.65 -15.40
C TYR A 44 5.08 2.65 -15.04
N LEU A 45 4.28 3.08 -16.01
CA LEU A 45 3.18 4.02 -15.76
C LEU A 45 2.08 3.42 -14.90
N ASN A 46 1.79 2.12 -15.10
CA ASN A 46 0.86 1.39 -14.24
C ASN A 46 1.38 1.33 -12.80
N PHE A 47 2.61 0.88 -12.59
CA PHE A 47 3.25 0.82 -11.27
C PHE A 47 3.22 2.18 -10.57
N LYS A 48 3.59 3.25 -11.28
CA LYS A 48 3.58 4.63 -10.75
C LYS A 48 2.18 5.12 -10.37
N LYS A 49 1.14 4.71 -11.09
CA LYS A 49 -0.26 5.03 -10.74
C LYS A 49 -0.71 4.26 -9.51
N ARG A 50 -0.33 2.99 -9.40
CA ARG A 50 -0.75 2.07 -8.33
C ARG A 50 -0.08 2.34 -6.99
N PHE A 51 1.23 2.60 -7.02
CA PHE A 51 2.06 2.73 -5.82
C PHE A 51 2.65 4.14 -5.67
N GLY A 52 2.20 5.09 -6.50
CA GLY A 52 2.65 6.48 -6.48
C GLY A 52 4.08 6.67 -6.98
N LYS A 53 4.74 7.73 -6.50
CA LYS A 53 6.18 7.96 -6.72
C LYS A 53 7.07 7.02 -5.88
N SER A 54 6.46 6.10 -5.14
CA SER A 54 7.12 5.30 -4.14
C SER A 54 7.93 4.20 -4.80
N PHE A 55 9.23 4.42 -4.98
CA PHE A 55 10.21 3.34 -5.04
C PHE A 55 10.40 2.68 -3.66
N HIS A 56 9.67 3.15 -2.65
CA HIS A 56 9.78 2.73 -1.27
C HIS A 56 9.09 1.38 -1.08
N LYS A 57 9.89 0.31 -1.07
CA LYS A 57 9.42 -1.07 -0.87
C LYS A 57 8.96 -1.36 0.57
N ILE A 58 9.30 -0.49 1.52
CA ILE A 58 9.10 -0.74 2.95
C ILE A 58 7.81 -0.07 3.40
N GLN A 59 6.93 -0.87 3.99
CA GLN A 59 5.67 -0.37 4.48
C GLN A 59 5.87 0.21 5.88
N ILE A 60 5.43 1.45 6.07
CA ILE A 60 5.40 2.14 7.36
C ILE A 60 3.94 2.47 7.67
N LEU A 61 3.46 1.99 8.81
CA LEU A 61 2.12 2.24 9.33
C LEU A 61 2.13 3.27 10.46
N LEU A 62 0.95 3.64 10.94
CA LEU A 62 0.82 4.49 12.12
C LEU A 62 1.38 3.77 13.36
N PRO A 63 2.16 4.46 14.21
CA PRO A 63 2.83 3.87 15.38
C PRO A 63 1.93 3.69 16.60
N PHE A 64 0.61 3.52 16.41
CA PHE A 64 -0.37 3.40 17.48
C PHE A 64 -1.61 2.61 17.05
N TRP A 65 -2.45 2.27 18.03
CA TRP A 65 -3.78 1.72 17.78
C TRP A 65 -4.87 2.73 18.13
N GLY A 66 -6.03 2.58 17.48
CA GLY A 66 -7.18 3.46 17.64
C GLY A 66 -7.06 4.77 16.87
N GLU A 67 -8.02 5.66 17.12
CA GLU A 67 -8.15 6.96 16.45
C GLU A 67 -7.27 8.01 17.13
N TRP A 68 -6.41 8.65 16.34
CA TRP A 68 -5.55 9.75 16.77
C TRP A 68 -5.67 10.91 15.79
N THR A 69 -5.52 12.12 16.31
CA THR A 69 -5.54 13.37 15.55
C THR A 69 -4.12 13.80 15.27
N VAL A 70 -3.84 14.19 14.03
CA VAL A 70 -2.58 14.85 13.66
C VAL A 70 -2.63 16.28 14.20
N SER A 71 -2.00 16.55 15.34
CA SER A 71 -1.94 17.89 15.92
C SER A 71 -1.02 18.80 15.13
N GLN A 72 0.05 18.24 14.54
CA GLN A 72 0.98 18.97 13.70
C GLN A 72 1.42 18.12 12.51
N GLY A 73 1.15 18.62 11.30
CA GLY A 73 1.44 17.92 10.05
C GLY A 73 2.81 18.26 9.43
N TYR A 74 3.01 17.80 8.20
CA TYR A 74 4.16 18.23 7.39
C TYR A 74 4.11 19.73 7.11
N ASN A 75 5.26 20.40 7.20
CA ASN A 75 5.39 21.86 7.10
C ASN A 75 4.54 22.62 8.14
N GLY A 76 4.37 22.04 9.33
CA GLY A 76 3.61 22.63 10.43
C GLY A 76 4.18 23.97 10.93
N ASN A 77 3.32 24.75 11.60
CA ASN A 77 3.61 26.14 11.95
C ASN A 77 4.55 26.32 13.15
N ILE A 78 4.82 25.28 13.94
CA ILE A 78 5.52 25.37 15.22
C ILE A 78 6.96 24.83 15.08
N THR A 79 7.12 23.52 15.17
CA THR A 79 8.42 22.80 15.18
C THR A 79 8.77 22.14 13.84
N HIS A 80 7.78 21.86 12.98
CA HIS A 80 7.97 21.11 11.72
C HIS A 80 8.37 22.03 10.57
N LYS A 81 9.53 22.67 10.71
CA LYS A 81 10.11 23.61 9.74
C LYS A 81 11.47 23.14 9.25
N ASP A 82 11.88 23.68 8.11
CA ASP A 82 13.21 23.47 7.52
C ASP A 82 13.57 21.98 7.39
N GLN A 83 14.58 21.53 8.14
CA GLN A 83 15.03 20.14 8.15
C GLN A 83 14.08 19.16 8.87
N TYR A 84 13.15 19.66 9.69
CA TYR A 84 12.20 18.86 10.47
C TYR A 84 10.77 18.90 9.90
N LYS A 85 10.61 19.40 8.66
CA LYS A 85 9.29 19.62 8.05
C LYS A 85 8.49 18.38 7.69
N HIS A 86 9.08 17.18 7.72
CA HIS A 86 8.40 15.92 7.39
C HIS A 86 8.13 15.05 8.64
N ALA A 87 7.92 15.68 9.79
CA ALA A 87 7.48 15.02 11.02
C ALA A 87 5.96 15.12 11.21
N LEU A 88 5.41 14.27 12.09
CA LEU A 88 4.01 14.22 12.46
C LEU A 88 3.90 14.13 13.99
N ASP A 89 3.07 14.98 14.57
CA ASP A 89 2.70 14.90 15.97
C ASP A 89 1.27 14.37 16.08
N PHE A 90 1.09 13.41 16.98
CA PHE A 90 -0.19 12.75 17.20
C PHE A 90 -0.67 12.92 18.64
N VAL A 91 -1.94 13.25 18.77
CA VAL A 91 -2.68 13.34 20.04
C VAL A 91 -3.98 12.56 19.94
N ILE A 92 -4.63 12.28 21.07
CA ILE A 92 -6.00 11.75 21.07
C ILE A 92 -6.94 12.89 21.46
N THR A 93 -7.95 13.15 20.62
CA THR A 93 -8.94 14.19 20.90
C THR A 93 -10.33 13.61 21.14
N TYR A 94 -11.02 14.14 22.14
CA TYR A 94 -12.44 13.92 22.38
C TYR A 94 -13.16 15.26 22.50
N ASN A 95 -14.23 15.47 21.74
CA ASN A 95 -14.94 16.77 21.67
C ASN A 95 -13.99 17.96 21.44
N ASN A 96 -13.03 17.81 20.52
CA ASN A 96 -12.00 18.80 20.18
C ASN A 96 -11.05 19.18 21.34
N LYS A 97 -10.95 18.35 22.38
CA LYS A 97 -9.98 18.52 23.48
C LYS A 97 -9.01 17.35 23.54
N THR A 98 -7.75 17.64 23.87
CA THR A 98 -6.69 16.64 24.08
C THR A 98 -6.71 16.01 25.48
N TYR A 99 -7.50 16.58 26.40
CA TYR A 99 -7.59 16.17 27.80
C TYR A 99 -9.03 16.15 28.33
N LYS A 100 -9.21 15.44 29.45
CA LYS A 100 -10.41 15.45 30.30
C LYS A 100 -10.22 16.37 31.51
N GLY A 101 -11.31 16.82 32.13
CA GLY A 101 -11.21 17.61 33.36
C GLY A 101 -10.56 18.98 33.13
N GLN A 102 -9.55 19.31 33.95
CA GLN A 102 -8.87 20.62 33.93
C GLN A 102 -7.61 20.63 33.06
N GLY A 103 -7.03 19.48 32.72
CA GLY A 103 -5.83 19.41 31.87
C GLY A 103 -4.57 19.89 32.59
N THR A 104 -4.52 19.77 33.91
CA THR A 104 -3.38 20.25 34.72
C THR A 104 -2.42 19.14 35.12
N GLN A 105 -2.83 17.88 34.95
CA GLN A 105 -2.02 16.69 35.22
C GLN A 105 -1.80 15.90 33.92
N LEU A 106 -0.71 15.14 33.85
CA LEU A 106 -0.40 14.30 32.68
C LEU A 106 -1.53 13.27 32.41
N GLU A 107 -2.11 12.72 33.47
CA GLU A 107 -3.18 11.71 33.42
C GLU A 107 -4.52 12.25 32.89
N ASP A 108 -4.66 13.57 32.75
CA ASP A 108 -5.82 14.19 32.13
C ASP A 108 -5.78 14.03 30.61
N TYR A 109 -4.59 13.95 30.01
CA TYR A 109 -4.41 13.86 28.56
C TYR A 109 -4.72 12.46 28.03
N TYR A 110 -5.53 12.39 26.97
CA TYR A 110 -6.04 11.11 26.48
C TYR A 110 -4.97 10.21 25.87
N CYS A 111 -3.92 10.79 25.31
CA CYS A 111 -2.78 10.08 24.72
C CYS A 111 -1.72 9.67 25.74
N TYR A 112 -1.66 10.28 26.94
CA TYR A 112 -0.66 9.95 27.94
C TYR A 112 -0.78 8.47 28.37
N ASN A 113 0.36 7.81 28.54
CA ASN A 113 0.46 6.39 28.92
C ASN A 113 -0.13 5.40 27.88
N LYS A 114 -0.54 5.87 26.69
CA LYS A 114 -1.00 5.00 25.60
C LYS A 114 0.18 4.28 24.96
N LEU A 115 -0.09 3.06 24.49
CA LEU A 115 0.93 2.23 23.84
C LEU A 115 1.35 2.81 22.50
N VAL A 116 2.66 2.83 22.30
CA VAL A 116 3.30 3.08 21.02
C VAL A 116 3.74 1.74 20.46
N VAL A 117 3.50 1.52 19.17
CA VAL A 117 3.86 0.28 18.46
C VAL A 117 4.86 0.56 17.34
N SER A 118 5.66 -0.45 16.98
CA SER A 118 6.58 -0.32 15.86
C SER A 118 5.81 -0.05 14.56
N PRO A 119 6.14 1.01 13.82
CA PRO A 119 5.45 1.38 12.59
C PRO A 119 5.81 0.46 11.42
N GLY A 120 6.85 -0.36 11.53
CA GLY A 120 7.27 -1.31 10.50
C GLY A 120 8.20 -2.39 11.07
N TYR A 121 8.61 -3.34 10.23
CA TYR A 121 9.67 -4.29 10.58
C TYR A 121 11.02 -3.56 10.67
N GLY A 122 11.84 -3.88 11.67
CA GLY A 122 13.15 -3.25 11.77
C GLY A 122 13.94 -3.66 13.01
N THR A 123 15.14 -3.13 13.13
CA THR A 123 16.01 -3.33 14.30
C THR A 123 16.05 -2.07 15.13
N ILE A 124 15.86 -2.17 16.45
CA ILE A 124 16.05 -1.05 17.36
C ILE A 124 17.54 -0.70 17.39
N ILE A 125 17.89 0.53 17.04
CA ILE A 125 19.29 0.97 17.00
C ILE A 125 19.64 2.01 18.07
N LYS A 126 18.63 2.67 18.65
CA LYS A 126 18.83 3.64 19.72
C LYS A 126 17.63 3.69 20.65
N ILE A 127 17.89 3.72 21.95
CA ILE A 127 16.95 4.07 23.02
C ILE A 127 17.58 5.15 23.89
N ILE A 128 16.78 6.16 24.24
CA ILE A 128 17.03 7.12 25.32
C ILE A 128 15.86 6.98 26.28
N ASP A 129 16.13 6.64 27.53
CA ASP A 129 15.12 6.32 28.56
C ASP A 129 15.57 6.81 29.95
N ASN A 130 16.00 8.07 30.04
CA ASN A 130 16.54 8.65 31.27
C ASN A 130 16.11 10.11 31.50
N ILE A 131 15.06 10.56 30.80
CA ILE A 131 14.55 11.93 30.87
C ILE A 131 13.12 11.86 31.44
N ASP A 132 12.91 12.44 32.62
CA ASP A 132 11.58 12.47 33.22
C ASP A 132 10.59 13.33 32.42
N ASP A 133 9.30 13.05 32.58
CA ASP A 133 8.22 13.83 31.97
C ASP A 133 8.13 15.22 32.61
N ASN A 134 7.88 16.23 31.78
CA ASN A 134 7.67 17.60 32.29
C ASN A 134 6.24 17.75 32.84
N PRO A 135 6.03 18.63 33.84
CA PRO A 135 4.71 19.16 34.16
C PRO A 135 4.04 19.78 32.93
N ILE A 136 2.70 19.84 32.93
CA ILE A 136 1.95 20.46 31.83
C ILE A 136 2.34 21.93 31.68
N GLY A 137 2.66 22.34 30.45
CA GLY A 137 3.09 23.70 30.08
C GLY A 137 4.60 23.92 30.13
N ASP A 138 5.35 23.07 30.83
CA ASP A 138 6.81 23.14 30.91
C ASP A 138 7.48 22.35 29.78
N VAL A 139 8.75 22.66 29.50
CA VAL A 139 9.54 22.00 28.46
C VAL A 139 11.01 21.85 28.87
N ASN A 140 11.64 20.76 28.42
CA ASN A 140 13.07 20.55 28.51
C ASN A 140 13.75 20.86 27.17
N THR A 141 14.35 22.04 27.06
CA THR A 141 15.04 22.50 25.84
C THR A 141 16.46 21.95 25.71
N ILE A 142 17.08 21.48 26.80
CA ILE A 142 18.41 20.85 26.79
C ILE A 142 18.30 19.48 26.10
N ASN A 143 17.34 18.67 26.53
CA ASN A 143 17.04 17.36 25.96
C ASN A 143 15.80 17.42 25.05
N ASN A 144 15.89 18.21 23.98
CA ASN A 144 14.75 18.56 23.11
C ASN A 144 13.86 17.38 22.68
N TRP A 145 14.44 16.22 22.36
CA TRP A 145 13.71 15.05 21.87
C TRP A 145 13.11 14.15 22.96
N GLY A 146 13.48 14.38 24.23
CA GLY A 146 13.03 13.53 25.34
C GLY A 146 13.48 12.07 25.18
N ASN A 147 12.79 11.17 25.87
CA ASN A 147 12.99 9.74 25.65
C ASN A 147 12.56 9.38 24.23
N THR A 148 13.40 8.62 23.55
CA THR A 148 13.32 8.42 22.10
C THR A 148 13.72 6.99 21.75
N ILE A 149 13.04 6.40 20.78
CA ILE A 149 13.45 5.16 20.12
C ILE A 149 13.72 5.41 18.64
N ILE A 150 14.80 4.82 18.11
CA ILE A 150 15.08 4.79 16.67
C ILE A 150 15.09 3.36 16.17
N ILE A 151 14.34 3.12 15.09
CA ILE A 151 14.18 1.82 14.45
C ILE A 151 14.74 1.89 13.03
N LYS A 152 15.71 1.02 12.72
CA LYS A 152 16.26 0.84 11.37
C LYS A 152 15.38 -0.11 10.56
N HIS A 153 14.79 0.39 9.48
CA HIS A 153 13.98 -0.42 8.55
C HIS A 153 14.81 -0.89 7.35
N SER A 154 15.69 -0.03 6.83
CA SER A 154 16.71 -0.36 5.84
C SER A 154 17.86 0.64 5.89
N GLU A 155 18.84 0.46 5.01
CA GLU A 155 19.77 1.55 4.70
C GLU A 155 18.99 2.80 4.28
N TYR A 156 19.35 3.92 4.89
CA TYR A 156 18.73 5.24 4.69
C TYR A 156 17.23 5.35 5.02
N LEU A 157 16.67 4.43 5.80
CA LEU A 157 15.29 4.54 6.31
C LEU A 157 15.21 4.12 7.77
N TYR A 158 15.01 5.12 8.63
CA TYR A 158 14.85 4.98 10.06
C TYR A 158 13.58 5.70 10.52
N SER A 159 12.87 5.14 11.49
CA SER A 159 11.84 5.87 12.23
C SER A 159 12.38 6.34 13.59
N GLN A 160 12.02 7.55 13.98
CA GLN A 160 12.25 8.09 15.31
C GLN A 160 10.90 8.38 15.96
N LEU A 161 10.71 7.88 17.19
CA LEU A 161 9.55 8.19 18.03
C LEU A 161 10.05 8.81 19.33
N SER A 162 9.52 9.97 19.67
CA SER A 162 10.04 10.85 20.73
C SER A 162 8.94 11.26 21.73
N HIS A 163 9.34 11.95 22.79
CA HIS A 163 8.47 12.33 23.92
C HIS A 163 7.86 11.12 24.64
N LEU A 164 8.58 10.00 24.66
CA LEU A 164 8.15 8.77 25.30
C LEU A 164 8.26 8.86 26.82
N LYS A 165 7.50 8.02 27.52
CA LYS A 165 7.49 7.96 28.98
C LYS A 165 8.72 7.22 29.51
N HIS A 166 9.39 7.81 30.51
CA HIS A 166 10.53 7.18 31.19
C HIS A 166 10.14 5.83 31.80
N GLY A 167 10.97 4.81 31.60
CA GLY A 167 10.80 3.44 32.12
C GLY A 167 9.71 2.65 31.41
N SER A 168 9.17 3.14 30.29
CA SER A 168 8.05 2.48 29.57
C SER A 168 8.47 1.57 28.41
N PHE A 169 9.76 1.55 28.07
CA PHE A 169 10.27 0.82 26.91
C PHE A 169 10.14 -0.69 27.12
N LYS A 170 9.60 -1.38 26.10
CA LYS A 170 9.31 -2.82 26.11
C LYS A 170 10.30 -3.65 25.28
N VAL A 171 11.30 -2.98 24.73
CA VAL A 171 12.29 -3.52 23.80
C VAL A 171 13.66 -2.97 24.14
N ARG A 172 14.72 -3.56 23.59
CA ARG A 172 16.11 -3.14 23.81
C ARG A 172 16.85 -2.82 22.51
N GLU A 173 17.90 -2.02 22.59
CA GLU A 173 18.82 -1.80 21.47
C GLU A 173 19.35 -3.16 20.93
N GLY A 174 19.39 -3.32 19.61
CA GLY A 174 19.73 -4.56 18.91
C GLY A 174 18.57 -5.53 18.67
N GLU A 175 17.39 -5.31 19.27
CA GLU A 175 16.23 -6.18 19.08
C GLU A 175 15.57 -5.98 17.71
N PHE A 176 15.17 -7.07 17.05
CA PHE A 176 14.34 -7.02 15.86
C PHE A 176 12.85 -6.98 16.24
N VAL A 177 12.13 -5.97 15.76
CA VAL A 177 10.71 -5.75 16.03
C VAL A 177 9.85 -5.94 14.80
N LYS A 178 8.64 -6.45 15.00
CA LYS A 178 7.62 -6.57 13.94
C LYS A 178 6.72 -5.34 13.92
N GLN A 179 6.17 -5.03 12.75
CA GLN A 179 5.11 -4.02 12.63
C GLN A 179 3.97 -4.30 13.60
N GLY A 180 3.53 -3.28 14.34
CA GLY A 180 2.47 -3.39 15.35
C GLY A 180 2.93 -3.96 16.71
N GLN A 181 4.19 -4.36 16.87
CA GLN A 181 4.73 -4.79 18.17
C GLN A 181 4.77 -3.61 19.15
N PRO A 182 4.23 -3.72 20.38
CA PRO A 182 4.37 -2.68 21.40
C PRO A 182 5.83 -2.41 21.76
N ILE A 183 6.24 -1.15 21.76
CA ILE A 183 7.64 -0.73 21.99
C ILE A 183 7.82 0.22 23.17
N ALA A 184 6.85 1.08 23.46
CA ALA A 184 6.92 2.05 24.56
C ALA A 184 5.53 2.60 24.90
N GLN A 185 5.46 3.62 25.76
CA GLN A 185 4.27 4.41 26.01
C GLN A 185 4.54 5.90 25.79
N VAL A 186 3.49 6.63 25.40
CA VAL A 186 3.54 8.10 25.28
C VAL A 186 3.73 8.73 26.66
N GLY A 187 4.66 9.68 26.72
CA GLY A 187 4.95 10.51 27.90
C GLY A 187 4.80 11.99 27.58
N ASN A 188 5.63 12.80 28.22
CA ASN A 188 5.74 14.25 28.03
C ASN A 188 7.19 14.72 28.24
N SER A 189 8.18 13.87 27.96
CA SER A 189 9.60 14.17 28.13
C SER A 189 10.15 15.06 27.01
N GLY A 190 11.20 15.83 27.29
CA GLY A 190 11.84 16.70 26.30
C GLY A 190 11.10 18.01 26.05
N ARG A 191 11.14 18.55 24.83
CA ARG A 191 10.44 19.79 24.46
C ARG A 191 8.98 19.52 24.11
N SER A 192 8.24 19.02 25.10
CA SER A 192 6.83 18.65 24.99
C SER A 192 6.02 19.38 26.05
N PRO A 193 5.24 20.43 25.69
CA PRO A 193 4.44 21.19 26.65
C PRO A 193 3.18 20.44 27.09
N GLU A 194 2.69 19.52 26.27
CA GLU A 194 1.61 18.59 26.60
C GLU A 194 1.85 17.22 25.96
N PRO A 195 1.35 16.12 26.57
CA PRO A 195 1.54 14.77 26.04
C PRO A 195 1.14 14.65 24.57
N HIS A 196 2.07 14.20 23.74
CA HIS A 196 1.86 13.86 22.34
C HIS A 196 2.92 12.86 21.87
N LEU A 197 2.68 12.22 20.74
CA LEU A 197 3.67 11.35 20.10
C LEU A 197 4.26 12.04 18.89
N HIS A 198 5.53 12.42 18.98
CA HIS A 198 6.32 12.85 17.81
C HIS A 198 6.78 11.64 17.02
N PHE A 199 6.54 11.66 15.72
CA PHE A 199 6.93 10.62 14.78
C PHE A 199 7.59 11.22 13.56
N GLN A 200 8.76 10.69 13.19
CA GLN A 200 9.40 11.05 11.94
C GLN A 200 10.10 9.88 11.28
N LEU A 201 10.25 9.98 9.96
CA LEU A 201 11.18 9.17 9.19
C LEU A 201 12.41 10.00 8.84
N GLN A 202 13.58 9.36 8.80
CA GLN A 202 14.86 10.02 8.62
C GLN A 202 15.88 9.09 7.92
N PRO A 203 16.91 9.63 7.24
CA PRO A 203 17.89 8.82 6.52
C PRO A 203 19.10 8.40 7.38
N TYR A 204 19.26 8.94 8.59
CA TYR A 204 20.41 8.68 9.44
C TYR A 204 20.01 8.12 10.81
N PRO A 205 20.88 7.36 11.48
CA PRO A 205 20.57 6.65 12.72
C PRO A 205 20.59 7.52 13.99
N TYR A 206 20.71 8.85 13.86
CA TYR A 206 20.94 9.75 15.00
C TYR A 206 19.67 10.47 15.44
N VAL A 207 19.51 10.66 16.75
CA VAL A 207 18.40 11.44 17.31
C VAL A 207 18.49 12.87 16.79
N GLY A 208 17.38 13.39 16.26
CA GLY A 208 17.33 14.72 15.67
C GLY A 208 17.94 14.84 14.28
N SER A 209 18.03 13.74 13.54
CA SER A 209 18.37 13.79 12.11
C SER A 209 17.30 14.55 11.33
N HIS A 210 17.68 15.10 10.18
CA HIS A 210 16.73 15.72 9.28
C HIS A 210 15.69 14.70 8.78
N THR A 211 14.48 15.19 8.59
CA THR A 211 13.31 14.39 8.23
C THR A 211 13.29 14.04 6.75
N LEU A 212 12.83 12.84 6.44
CA LEU A 212 12.64 12.30 5.10
C LEU A 212 11.15 12.33 4.75
N GLU A 213 10.78 12.92 3.62
CA GLU A 213 9.42 12.81 3.09
C GLU A 213 9.17 11.34 2.72
N TYR A 214 8.24 10.71 3.44
CA TYR A 214 7.96 9.29 3.23
C TYR A 214 6.51 8.97 3.59
N PRO A 215 5.73 8.40 2.66
CA PRO A 215 4.31 8.17 2.88
C PRO A 215 4.05 7.02 3.86
N LEU A 216 2.96 7.14 4.61
CA LEU A 216 2.40 5.98 5.31
C LEU A 216 1.80 5.03 4.29
N ALA A 217 2.06 3.73 4.44
CA ALA A 217 1.62 2.72 3.50
C ALA A 217 0.09 2.65 3.47
N ARG A 218 -0.57 2.61 4.65
CA ARG A 218 -2.03 2.61 4.78
C ARG A 218 -2.48 3.28 6.07
N TYR A 219 -3.59 4.01 6.02
CA TYR A 219 -4.35 4.46 7.20
C TYR A 219 -5.81 4.74 6.82
N LEU A 220 -6.70 4.71 7.79
CA LEU A 220 -8.09 5.14 7.62
C LEU A 220 -8.20 6.60 8.04
N LEU A 221 -8.71 7.45 7.16
CA LEU A 221 -9.04 8.84 7.42
C LEU A 221 -10.52 8.94 7.83
N LYS A 222 -10.79 9.45 9.03
CA LYS A 222 -12.16 9.68 9.50
C LYS A 222 -12.76 10.92 8.84
N LYS A 223 -13.86 10.73 8.13
CA LYS A 223 -14.76 11.77 7.64
C LYS A 223 -15.96 11.90 8.56
N SER A 224 -16.82 12.89 8.31
CA SER A 224 -18.00 13.20 9.14
C SER A 224 -18.89 11.99 9.46
N THR A 225 -19.05 11.05 8.53
CA THR A 225 -19.95 9.89 8.69
C THR A 225 -19.33 8.54 8.35
N ASP A 226 -18.07 8.50 7.90
CA ASP A 226 -17.42 7.27 7.42
C ASP A 226 -15.89 7.36 7.46
N LYS A 227 -15.20 6.26 7.17
CA LYS A 227 -13.74 6.18 7.08
C LYS A 227 -13.30 5.90 5.64
N GLU A 228 -12.34 6.68 5.15
CA GLU A 228 -11.74 6.50 3.83
C GLU A 228 -10.37 5.82 3.98
N LEU A 229 -10.15 4.71 3.27
CA LEU A 229 -8.81 4.11 3.18
C LEU A 229 -7.90 5.00 2.34
N LYS A 230 -6.77 5.40 2.94
CA LYS A 230 -5.69 6.10 2.28
C LYS A 230 -4.50 5.16 2.14
N THR A 231 -3.90 5.13 0.95
CA THR A 231 -2.74 4.30 0.62
C THR A 231 -1.59 5.14 0.11
N PHE A 232 -0.38 4.89 0.58
CA PHE A 232 0.84 5.60 0.19
C PHE A 232 0.69 7.13 0.20
N SER A 233 0.13 7.66 1.29
CA SER A 233 -0.10 9.10 1.47
C SER A 233 0.35 9.59 2.84
N ILE A 234 0.36 10.91 3.00
CA ILE A 234 0.72 11.61 4.23
C ILE A 234 -0.57 12.27 4.76
N PRO A 235 -0.94 12.08 6.03
CA PRO A 235 -2.09 12.75 6.61
C PRO A 235 -1.81 14.24 6.82
N ASN A 236 -2.85 15.05 6.71
CA ASN A 236 -2.77 16.50 6.93
C ASN A 236 -2.95 16.83 8.41
N GLU A 237 -2.56 18.06 8.78
CA GLU A 237 -2.87 18.60 10.10
C GLU A 237 -4.39 18.63 10.32
N ASN A 238 -4.83 18.24 11.52
CA ASN A 238 -6.22 18.02 11.94
C ASN A 238 -6.92 16.78 11.36
N ASP A 239 -6.25 15.97 10.53
CA ASP A 239 -6.80 14.68 10.13
C ASP A 239 -6.90 13.75 11.35
N ILE A 240 -8.02 13.04 11.47
CA ILE A 240 -8.18 11.95 12.43
C ILE A 240 -7.92 10.64 11.70
N VAL A 241 -6.90 9.90 12.16
CA VAL A 241 -6.37 8.72 11.50
C VAL A 241 -6.31 7.51 12.42
N GLU A 242 -6.43 6.31 11.85
CA GLU A 242 -6.22 5.05 12.54
C GLU A 242 -5.65 3.98 11.60
N ASN A 243 -5.10 2.91 12.17
CA ASN A 243 -4.69 1.74 11.39
C ASN A 243 -5.92 0.96 10.88
N PRO A 244 -5.91 0.45 9.63
CA PRO A 244 -7.00 -0.35 9.09
C PRO A 244 -7.13 -1.69 9.82
N THR A 245 -8.35 -2.12 10.07
CA THR A 245 -8.66 -3.45 10.62
C THR A 245 -8.82 -4.46 9.49
N ILE A 246 -8.38 -5.70 9.72
CA ILE A 246 -8.40 -6.75 8.69
C ILE A 246 -9.76 -7.47 8.70
N HIS A 247 -10.36 -7.59 7.53
CA HIS A 247 -11.54 -8.40 7.27
C HIS A 247 -11.13 -9.87 7.15
N SER A 248 -11.48 -10.68 8.15
CA SER A 248 -11.00 -12.06 8.30
C SER A 248 -11.37 -12.98 7.12
N LEU A 249 -12.60 -12.86 6.56
CA LEU A 249 -13.02 -13.65 5.39
C LEU A 249 -12.17 -13.36 4.14
N LEU A 250 -11.96 -12.08 3.82
CA LEU A 250 -11.12 -11.66 2.68
C LEU A 250 -9.69 -12.13 2.87
N PHE A 251 -9.12 -11.90 4.05
CA PHE A 251 -7.76 -12.36 4.37
C PHE A 251 -7.60 -13.87 4.16
N LYS A 252 -8.51 -14.70 4.70
CA LYS A 252 -8.46 -16.15 4.54
C LYS A 252 -8.66 -16.60 3.08
N ALA A 253 -9.57 -15.95 2.37
CA ALA A 253 -9.90 -16.29 0.98
C ALA A 253 -8.69 -16.13 0.05
N PHE A 254 -7.93 -15.05 0.22
CA PHE A 254 -6.75 -14.70 -0.58
C PHE A 254 -5.41 -15.09 0.07
N HIS A 255 -5.46 -15.84 1.17
CA HIS A 255 -4.26 -16.46 1.75
C HIS A 255 -3.88 -17.69 0.93
N PHE A 256 -2.83 -17.53 0.12
CA PHE A 256 -2.23 -18.58 -0.69
C PHE A 256 -0.85 -18.94 -0.15
N ILE A 257 -0.54 -20.24 -0.09
CA ILE A 257 0.74 -20.74 0.42
C ILE A 257 1.48 -21.52 -0.67
N PRO A 258 2.82 -21.48 -0.72
CA PRO A 258 3.57 -22.25 -1.71
C PRO A 258 3.30 -23.77 -1.61
N GLY A 259 3.20 -24.41 -2.77
CA GLY A 259 2.83 -25.82 -2.93
C GLY A 259 1.32 -26.11 -2.80
N GLN A 260 0.50 -25.08 -2.59
CA GLN A 260 -0.95 -25.25 -2.57
C GLN A 260 -1.49 -25.53 -3.96
N GLN A 261 -2.29 -26.59 -4.07
CA GLN A 261 -2.99 -26.96 -5.29
C GLN A 261 -4.46 -26.58 -5.20
N ILE A 262 -5.00 -26.11 -6.32
CA ILE A 262 -6.34 -25.57 -6.43
C ILE A 262 -7.00 -26.12 -7.70
N ASP A 263 -8.09 -26.85 -7.53
CA ASP A 263 -8.89 -27.35 -8.65
C ASP A 263 -10.00 -26.36 -8.99
N VAL A 264 -10.05 -25.98 -10.26
CA VAL A 264 -10.93 -24.94 -10.76
C VAL A 264 -11.79 -25.47 -11.90
N VAL A 265 -13.10 -25.37 -11.75
CA VAL A 265 -14.06 -25.75 -12.79
C VAL A 265 -14.65 -24.50 -13.43
N GLN A 266 -14.50 -24.38 -14.74
CA GLN A 266 -15.07 -23.31 -15.54
C GLN A 266 -16.28 -23.83 -16.31
N THR A 267 -17.42 -23.14 -16.19
CA THR A 267 -18.63 -23.42 -16.96
C THR A 267 -18.85 -22.33 -18.00
N ILE A 268 -18.89 -22.71 -19.28
CA ILE A 268 -19.19 -21.82 -20.41
C ILE A 268 -20.28 -22.47 -21.26
N LYS A 269 -21.43 -21.80 -21.43
CA LYS A 269 -22.55 -22.30 -22.27
C LYS A 269 -22.92 -23.77 -21.95
N ASN A 270 -23.05 -24.10 -20.67
CA ASN A 270 -23.34 -25.44 -20.14
C ASN A 270 -22.27 -26.53 -20.40
N LYS A 271 -21.07 -26.17 -20.88
CA LYS A 271 -19.90 -27.07 -20.90
C LYS A 271 -18.99 -26.76 -19.73
N THR A 272 -18.57 -27.79 -19.02
CA THR A 272 -17.65 -27.71 -17.87
C THR A 272 -16.26 -28.16 -18.28
N PHE A 273 -15.25 -27.45 -17.79
CA PHE A 273 -13.83 -27.74 -18.00
C PHE A 273 -13.10 -27.64 -16.68
N THR A 274 -12.25 -28.62 -16.37
CA THR A 274 -11.44 -28.64 -15.14
C THR A 274 -10.02 -28.16 -15.44
N TYR A 275 -9.49 -27.35 -14.54
CA TYR A 275 -8.16 -26.77 -14.60
C TYR A 275 -7.46 -26.96 -13.27
N HIS A 276 -6.16 -27.26 -13.32
CA HIS A 276 -5.34 -27.48 -12.14
C HIS A 276 -4.39 -26.30 -11.93
N TRP A 277 -4.52 -25.62 -10.80
CA TRP A 277 -3.65 -24.53 -10.40
C TRP A 277 -2.75 -24.95 -9.26
N GLU A 278 -1.54 -24.39 -9.22
CA GLU A 278 -0.58 -24.59 -8.16
C GLU A 278 0.11 -23.26 -7.81
N ILE A 279 0.33 -23.03 -6.52
CA ILE A 279 0.99 -21.83 -6.01
C ILE A 279 2.48 -22.09 -5.89
N PHE A 280 3.28 -21.28 -6.59
CA PHE A 280 4.73 -21.33 -6.57
C PHE A 280 5.34 -20.04 -6.05
N THR A 281 6.62 -20.11 -5.71
CA THR A 281 7.47 -18.98 -5.38
C THR A 281 8.77 -19.10 -6.16
N ASP A 282 9.16 -18.02 -6.85
CA ASP A 282 10.40 -17.99 -7.62
C ASP A 282 11.64 -17.74 -6.72
N SER A 283 12.84 -17.75 -7.31
CA SER A 283 14.10 -17.51 -6.59
C SER A 283 14.24 -16.09 -6.04
N LEU A 284 13.37 -15.16 -6.45
CA LEU A 284 13.32 -13.78 -5.98
C LEU A 284 12.21 -13.59 -4.92
N ASN A 285 11.60 -14.68 -4.44
CA ASN A 285 10.47 -14.71 -3.51
C ASN A 285 9.17 -14.08 -4.04
N ASN A 286 8.99 -13.98 -5.36
CA ASN A 286 7.71 -13.60 -5.93
C ASN A 286 6.78 -14.80 -6.00
N SER A 287 5.56 -14.66 -5.50
CA SER A 287 4.55 -15.71 -5.54
C SER A 287 3.74 -15.63 -6.84
N TYR A 288 3.38 -16.78 -7.39
CA TYR A 288 2.54 -16.86 -8.58
C TYR A 288 1.65 -18.09 -8.58
N ILE A 289 0.51 -17.97 -9.27
CA ILE A 289 -0.38 -19.09 -9.57
C ILE A 289 0.02 -19.62 -10.94
N TYR A 290 0.33 -20.92 -11.04
CA TYR A 290 0.59 -21.62 -12.29
C TYR A 290 -0.59 -22.53 -12.64
N CYS A 291 -1.07 -22.48 -13.87
CA CYS A 291 -2.14 -23.34 -14.37
C CYS A 291 -1.54 -24.40 -15.31
N HIS A 292 -1.42 -25.64 -14.82
CA HIS A 292 -0.86 -26.78 -15.53
C HIS A 292 -1.60 -27.11 -16.83
N THR A 293 -2.92 -26.89 -16.86
CA THR A 293 -3.77 -27.20 -18.03
C THR A 293 -3.53 -26.26 -19.22
N THR A 294 -3.14 -25.01 -18.97
CA THR A 294 -3.00 -23.99 -20.04
C THR A 294 -1.61 -23.38 -20.15
N ASN A 295 -0.66 -23.81 -19.29
CA ASN A 295 0.66 -23.21 -19.14
C ASN A 295 0.62 -21.69 -18.90
N SER A 296 -0.44 -21.21 -18.22
CA SER A 296 -0.60 -19.80 -17.86
C SER A 296 -0.09 -19.57 -16.45
N PHE A 297 0.43 -18.39 -16.15
CA PHE A 297 0.78 -17.99 -14.79
C PHE A 297 0.41 -16.55 -14.48
N ALA A 298 0.13 -16.28 -13.21
CA ALA A 298 -0.23 -14.97 -12.70
C ALA A 298 0.55 -14.66 -11.42
N TYR A 299 1.43 -13.65 -11.46
CA TYR A 299 2.20 -13.20 -10.30
C TYR A 299 1.34 -12.32 -9.41
N PHE A 300 1.37 -12.58 -8.11
CA PHE A 300 0.62 -11.81 -7.13
C PHE A 300 1.49 -11.44 -5.93
N TYR A 301 1.02 -10.45 -5.19
CA TYR A 301 1.61 -10.01 -3.95
C TYR A 301 0.55 -9.97 -2.86
N ASN A 302 0.93 -10.35 -1.65
CA ASN A 302 0.08 -10.30 -0.46
C ASN A 302 0.92 -9.81 0.73
N ASP A 303 0.61 -8.64 1.27
CA ASP A 303 1.30 -8.05 2.44
C ASP A 303 0.54 -8.23 3.76
N GLY A 304 -0.54 -9.02 3.74
CA GLY A 304 -1.43 -9.22 4.88
C GLY A 304 -2.47 -8.11 5.07
N LEU A 305 -2.37 -7.00 4.34
CA LEU A 305 -3.38 -5.94 4.29
C LEU A 305 -4.11 -5.88 2.95
N SER A 306 -3.45 -6.28 1.85
CA SER A 306 -4.06 -6.40 0.54
C SER A 306 -3.47 -7.55 -0.27
N PHE A 307 -4.23 -8.00 -1.27
CA PHE A 307 -3.81 -8.95 -2.30
C PHE A 307 -3.96 -8.29 -3.66
N TYR A 308 -2.94 -8.36 -4.51
CA TYR A 308 -3.04 -7.84 -5.87
C TYR A 308 -2.18 -8.60 -6.86
N PHE A 309 -2.58 -8.57 -8.12
CA PHE A 309 -1.78 -9.10 -9.21
C PHE A 309 -0.76 -8.08 -9.74
N ASN A 310 0.42 -8.59 -10.09
CA ASN A 310 1.48 -7.84 -10.75
C ASN A 310 1.43 -8.04 -12.26
N SER A 311 1.30 -9.29 -12.69
CA SER A 311 1.32 -9.64 -14.11
C SER A 311 0.61 -10.95 -14.38
N PHE A 312 0.20 -11.12 -15.64
CA PHE A 312 -0.33 -12.35 -16.19
C PHE A 312 0.37 -12.70 -17.49
N SER A 313 0.69 -13.98 -17.68
CA SER A 313 1.20 -14.53 -18.92
C SER A 313 0.47 -15.83 -19.28
N GLY A 314 0.20 -16.02 -20.57
CA GLY A 314 -0.44 -17.23 -21.09
C GLY A 314 -1.82 -16.98 -21.71
N ASN A 315 -2.70 -17.96 -21.60
CA ASN A 315 -3.96 -18.00 -22.34
C ASN A 315 -5.04 -17.09 -21.73
N LYS A 316 -5.39 -15.98 -22.42
CA LYS A 316 -6.44 -15.03 -22.01
C LYS A 316 -7.89 -15.58 -22.06
N LYS A 317 -8.09 -16.84 -22.47
CA LYS A 317 -9.38 -17.54 -22.38
C LYS A 317 -9.46 -18.49 -21.17
N SER A 318 -8.34 -18.69 -20.47
CA SER A 318 -8.29 -19.57 -19.29
C SER A 318 -9.06 -18.97 -18.11
N PRO A 319 -9.54 -19.81 -17.17
CA PRO A 319 -10.13 -19.30 -15.93
C PRO A 319 -9.13 -18.54 -15.07
N LEU A 320 -7.83 -18.81 -15.18
CA LEU A 320 -6.81 -18.05 -14.46
C LEU A 320 -6.76 -16.58 -14.91
N TYR A 321 -6.95 -16.32 -16.21
CA TYR A 321 -7.04 -14.94 -16.69
C TYR A 321 -8.30 -14.23 -16.18
N LEU A 322 -9.44 -14.95 -16.11
CA LEU A 322 -10.66 -14.40 -15.52
C LEU A 322 -10.47 -14.12 -14.02
N PHE A 323 -9.80 -15.01 -13.28
CA PHE A 323 -9.43 -14.79 -11.89
C PHE A 323 -8.54 -13.55 -11.73
N TYR A 324 -7.52 -13.40 -12.57
CA TYR A 324 -6.66 -12.22 -12.64
C TYR A 324 -7.45 -10.91 -12.87
N LEU A 325 -8.42 -10.92 -13.80
CA LEU A 325 -9.25 -9.75 -14.08
C LEU A 325 -10.21 -9.42 -12.92
N SER A 326 -10.88 -10.44 -12.36
CA SER A 326 -11.89 -10.26 -11.33
C SER A 326 -11.29 -9.87 -9.98
N CYS A 327 -10.16 -10.49 -9.61
CA CYS A 327 -9.49 -10.30 -8.33
C CYS A 327 -8.19 -9.50 -8.47
N TYR A 328 -8.17 -8.51 -9.38
CA TYR A 328 -6.95 -7.77 -9.71
C TYR A 328 -6.32 -7.07 -8.50
N HIS A 329 -7.14 -6.48 -7.62
CA HIS A 329 -6.72 -5.87 -6.38
C HIS A 329 -7.84 -5.98 -5.32
N ILE A 330 -7.52 -6.61 -4.20
CA ILE A 330 -8.39 -6.79 -3.03
C ILE A 330 -7.71 -6.14 -1.83
N GLU A 331 -8.35 -5.14 -1.23
CA GLU A 331 -7.95 -4.64 0.08
C GLU A 331 -8.64 -5.49 1.16
N PHE A 332 -7.95 -5.76 2.26
CA PHE A 332 -8.54 -6.50 3.38
C PHE A 332 -9.09 -5.56 4.44
N SER A 333 -9.11 -4.24 4.21
CA SER A 333 -9.63 -3.28 5.18
C SER A 333 -11.13 -3.47 5.45
N SER A 334 -11.52 -3.63 6.72
CA SER A 334 -12.91 -3.72 7.15
C SER A 334 -13.56 -2.34 7.27
N ILE A 335 -13.93 -1.74 6.14
CA ILE A 335 -14.59 -0.43 6.06
C ILE A 335 -16.03 -0.57 5.54
N LYS A 336 -16.92 0.33 5.98
CA LYS A 336 -18.35 0.30 5.63
C LYS A 336 -18.57 0.54 4.13
N ASN A 337 -17.91 1.56 3.58
CA ASN A 337 -17.91 1.85 2.15
C ASN A 337 -16.65 1.29 1.49
N TYR A 338 -16.57 -0.03 1.45
CA TYR A 338 -15.48 -0.72 0.77
C TYR A 338 -15.50 -0.41 -0.73
N PHE A 339 -14.45 0.27 -1.19
CA PHE A 339 -14.26 0.61 -2.59
C PHE A 339 -12.76 0.59 -2.94
N VAL A 340 -12.41 -0.18 -3.96
CA VAL A 340 -11.06 -0.23 -4.52
C VAL A 340 -11.12 0.23 -5.97
N ASN A 341 -10.17 1.07 -6.37
CA ASN A 341 -10.00 1.52 -7.74
C ASN A 341 -8.56 1.31 -8.16
N ASP A 342 -8.35 0.67 -9.31
CA ASP A 342 -7.04 0.35 -9.86
C ASP A 342 -7.09 0.43 -11.40
N GLU A 343 -5.95 0.36 -12.06
CA GLU A 343 -5.82 0.31 -13.51
C GLU A 343 -4.98 -0.91 -13.91
N PHE A 344 -5.34 -1.52 -15.04
CA PHE A 344 -4.56 -2.61 -15.60
C PHE A 344 -3.43 -2.10 -16.51
N PRO A 345 -2.30 -2.81 -16.59
CA PRO A 345 -1.32 -2.57 -17.63
C PRO A 345 -1.92 -2.86 -19.01
N LEU A 346 -1.81 -1.91 -19.93
CA LEU A 346 -2.53 -1.92 -21.21
C LEU A 346 -2.23 -3.17 -22.06
N HIS A 347 -0.98 -3.63 -22.07
CA HIS A 347 -0.56 -4.80 -22.86
C HIS A 347 -1.16 -6.12 -22.36
N GLN A 348 -1.56 -6.21 -21.08
CA GLN A 348 -2.20 -7.41 -20.52
C GLN A 348 -3.67 -7.48 -20.91
N ILE A 349 -4.27 -6.35 -21.27
CA ILE A 349 -5.69 -6.24 -21.60
C ILE A 349 -5.94 -6.18 -23.10
N PHE A 350 -5.35 -5.20 -23.78
CA PHE A 350 -5.66 -4.90 -25.17
C PHE A 350 -4.95 -5.85 -26.14
N SER A 351 -5.55 -6.05 -27.32
CA SER A 351 -4.91 -6.81 -28.40
C SER A 351 -3.83 -5.97 -29.09
N PHE A 352 -2.95 -6.66 -29.81
CA PHE A 352 -1.90 -6.03 -30.61
C PHE A 352 -2.43 -4.91 -31.52
N THR A 353 -3.58 -5.09 -32.17
CA THR A 353 -4.18 -4.09 -33.07
C THR A 353 -4.52 -2.76 -32.38
N HIS A 354 -5.05 -2.82 -31.17
CA HIS A 354 -5.36 -1.62 -30.38
C HIS A 354 -4.07 -0.95 -29.89
N LEU A 355 -3.09 -1.76 -29.48
CA LEU A 355 -1.81 -1.27 -28.98
C LEU A 355 -1.00 -0.63 -30.10
N PHE A 356 -0.95 -1.21 -31.30
CA PHE A 356 -0.16 -0.68 -32.41
C PHE A 356 -0.51 0.79 -32.75
N LEU A 357 -1.80 1.12 -32.84
CA LEU A 357 -2.23 2.50 -33.06
C LEU A 357 -1.96 3.40 -31.86
N HIS A 358 -2.03 2.84 -30.65
CA HIS A 358 -1.73 3.54 -29.42
C HIS A 358 -0.24 3.85 -29.28
N ASP A 359 0.63 2.90 -29.61
CA ASP A 359 2.10 2.98 -29.47
C ASP A 359 2.67 4.18 -30.26
N LEU A 360 2.07 4.52 -31.40
CA LEU A 360 2.46 5.70 -32.22
C LEU A 360 2.36 7.03 -31.47
N VAL A 361 1.46 7.13 -30.49
CA VAL A 361 1.19 8.37 -29.74
C VAL A 361 1.35 8.22 -28.24
N ALA A 362 1.53 7.01 -27.73
CA ALA A 362 1.64 6.68 -26.30
C ALA A 362 2.65 7.52 -25.50
N PRO A 363 3.81 7.94 -26.07
CA PRO A 363 4.73 8.84 -25.37
C PRO A 363 4.15 10.24 -25.08
N PHE A 364 3.19 10.70 -25.89
CA PHE A 364 2.59 12.03 -25.80
C PHE A 364 1.19 12.00 -25.19
N PHE A 365 0.41 10.97 -25.53
CA PHE A 365 -1.01 10.87 -25.16
C PHE A 365 -1.46 9.42 -25.10
N GLN A 366 -1.99 9.01 -23.92
CA GLN A 366 -2.61 7.69 -23.76
C GLN A 366 -4.13 7.79 -23.91
N PHE A 367 -4.63 7.37 -25.08
CA PHE A 367 -6.05 7.44 -25.38
C PHE A 367 -6.84 6.17 -25.01
N ILE A 368 -6.15 5.06 -24.69
CA ILE A 368 -6.82 3.83 -24.21
C ILE A 368 -6.61 3.67 -22.71
N LYS A 369 -7.61 3.14 -22.02
CA LYS A 369 -7.59 2.92 -20.57
C LYS A 369 -8.34 1.64 -20.21
N ALA A 370 -7.80 0.92 -19.23
CA ALA A 370 -8.46 -0.23 -18.61
C ALA A 370 -8.52 -0.01 -17.09
N SER A 371 -9.73 0.27 -16.57
CA SER A 371 -9.95 0.52 -15.15
C SER A 371 -10.58 -0.68 -14.45
N TYR A 372 -10.22 -0.85 -13.19
CA TYR A 372 -10.73 -1.85 -12.27
C TYR A 372 -11.40 -1.14 -11.09
N GLN A 373 -12.65 -1.49 -10.81
CA GLN A 373 -13.36 -1.02 -9.62
C GLN A 373 -13.91 -2.22 -8.88
N LEU A 374 -13.86 -2.21 -7.56
CA LEU A 374 -14.37 -3.30 -6.72
C LEU A 374 -15.07 -2.71 -5.50
N TYR A 375 -16.24 -3.24 -5.15
CA TYR A 375 -16.98 -2.84 -3.96
C TYR A 375 -17.67 -4.06 -3.31
N ILE A 376 -17.98 -3.98 -2.01
CA ILE A 376 -18.76 -5.02 -1.32
C ILE A 376 -20.25 -4.80 -1.58
N ASN A 377 -20.98 -5.87 -1.88
CA ASN A 377 -22.43 -5.85 -1.93
C ASN A 377 -23.01 -5.87 -0.50
N GLN A 378 -23.50 -4.73 -0.02
CA GLN A 378 -24.02 -4.60 1.35
C GLN A 378 -25.27 -5.47 1.61
N ALA A 379 -26.02 -5.87 0.57
CA ALA A 379 -27.19 -6.76 0.71
C ALA A 379 -26.81 -8.21 1.05
N HIS A 380 -25.56 -8.61 0.80
CA HIS A 380 -25.01 -9.93 1.11
C HIS A 380 -23.83 -9.83 2.09
N HIS A 381 -23.87 -8.87 3.02
CA HIS A 381 -22.93 -8.82 4.14
C HIS A 381 -23.51 -9.57 5.34
N GLN A 382 -23.64 -10.89 5.22
CA GLN A 382 -23.98 -11.75 6.36
C GLN A 382 -22.70 -12.09 7.13
N MET A 383 -22.80 -12.47 8.41
CA MET A 383 -21.61 -12.75 9.25
C MET A 383 -20.62 -13.76 8.63
N ASN A 384 -21.08 -14.64 7.72
CA ASN A 384 -20.29 -15.76 7.20
C ASN A 384 -20.04 -15.72 5.70
N GLU A 385 -20.62 -14.77 4.96
CA GLU A 385 -20.55 -14.71 3.50
C GLU A 385 -20.44 -13.27 3.02
N ILE A 386 -19.63 -13.06 1.98
CA ILE A 386 -19.40 -11.77 1.33
C ILE A 386 -19.43 -11.94 -0.17
N GLN A 387 -20.11 -11.01 -0.83
CA GLN A 387 -20.04 -10.84 -2.27
C GLN A 387 -19.29 -9.56 -2.61
N LEU A 388 -18.21 -9.70 -3.38
CA LEU A 388 -17.53 -8.57 -4.01
C LEU A 388 -18.03 -8.38 -5.43
N ASN A 389 -18.31 -7.14 -5.81
CA ASN A 389 -18.73 -6.75 -7.15
C ASN A 389 -17.63 -5.95 -7.82
N GLY A 390 -17.07 -6.51 -8.89
CA GLY A 390 -16.03 -5.89 -9.71
C GLY A 390 -16.60 -5.34 -11.02
N ILE A 391 -16.16 -4.16 -11.43
CA ILE A 391 -16.45 -3.57 -12.72
C ILE A 391 -15.11 -3.27 -13.41
N ILE A 392 -14.86 -3.98 -14.50
CA ILE A 392 -13.70 -3.77 -15.37
C ILE A 392 -14.19 -3.02 -16.60
N GLN A 393 -13.64 -1.83 -16.87
CA GLN A 393 -14.05 -1.01 -18.02
C GLN A 393 -12.90 -0.76 -18.97
N PHE A 394 -13.19 -0.89 -20.27
CA PHE A 394 -12.26 -0.61 -21.35
C PHE A 394 -12.71 0.63 -22.10
N GLN A 395 -11.85 1.64 -22.17
CA GLN A 395 -12.16 2.94 -22.75
C GLN A 395 -11.16 3.30 -23.86
N ILE A 396 -11.66 3.98 -24.90
CA ILE A 396 -10.87 4.64 -25.95
C ILE A 396 -11.40 6.06 -26.10
N LEU A 397 -10.53 7.07 -26.03
CA LEU A 397 -10.91 8.50 -26.09
C LEU A 397 -12.08 8.82 -25.14
N HIS A 398 -12.02 8.31 -23.92
CA HIS A 398 -13.06 8.41 -22.88
C HIS A 398 -14.40 7.74 -23.19
N LYS A 399 -14.57 7.10 -24.35
CA LYS A 399 -15.76 6.30 -24.67
C LYS A 399 -15.59 4.86 -24.19
N LYS A 400 -16.57 4.36 -23.44
CA LYS A 400 -16.65 2.97 -22.99
C LYS A 400 -16.91 2.05 -24.20
N ILE A 401 -15.98 1.17 -24.52
CA ILE A 401 -16.11 0.20 -25.62
C ILE A 401 -16.64 -1.14 -25.12
N ASN A 402 -16.20 -1.55 -23.94
CA ASN A 402 -16.51 -2.85 -23.39
C ASN A 402 -16.41 -2.81 -21.86
N SER A 403 -17.11 -3.72 -21.19
CA SER A 403 -16.96 -3.93 -19.75
C SER A 403 -17.18 -5.38 -19.38
N ILE A 404 -16.58 -5.76 -18.25
CA ILE A 404 -16.81 -7.03 -17.59
C ILE A 404 -17.31 -6.71 -16.19
N GLU A 405 -18.46 -7.24 -15.84
CA GLU A 405 -18.94 -7.27 -14.46
C GLU A 405 -18.53 -8.59 -13.83
N ALA A 406 -17.99 -8.56 -12.63
CA ALA A 406 -17.54 -9.72 -11.89
C ALA A 406 -18.25 -9.78 -10.53
N HIS A 407 -18.74 -10.95 -10.15
CA HIS A 407 -19.29 -11.21 -8.82
C HIS A 407 -18.47 -12.33 -8.19
N ILE A 408 -17.80 -12.02 -7.08
CA ILE A 408 -16.92 -12.95 -6.36
C ILE A 408 -17.62 -13.32 -5.06
N PHE A 409 -17.89 -14.60 -4.88
CA PHE A 409 -18.57 -15.14 -3.71
C PHE A 409 -17.55 -15.76 -2.76
N ILE A 410 -17.52 -15.28 -1.52
CA ILE A 410 -16.55 -15.66 -0.49
C ILE A 410 -17.31 -16.10 0.76
N ASP A 411 -16.90 -17.21 1.36
CA ASP A 411 -17.41 -17.69 2.63
C ASP A 411 -16.26 -18.01 3.61
N LYS A 412 -16.58 -18.67 4.72
CA LYS A 412 -15.61 -19.13 5.72
C LYS A 412 -14.52 -20.09 5.18
N ASN A 413 -14.77 -20.79 4.09
CA ASN A 413 -13.85 -21.74 3.46
C ASN A 413 -12.98 -21.08 2.38
N GLY A 414 -13.31 -19.85 1.98
CA GLY A 414 -12.55 -19.05 1.03
C GLY A 414 -13.37 -18.62 -0.18
N ILE A 415 -12.72 -18.48 -1.33
CA ILE A 415 -13.40 -18.09 -2.58
C ILE A 415 -14.17 -19.30 -3.10
N GLN A 416 -15.50 -19.19 -3.18
CA GLN A 416 -16.38 -20.26 -3.65
C GLN A 416 -16.54 -20.23 -5.16
N ALA A 417 -16.85 -19.04 -5.70
CA ALA A 417 -17.11 -18.88 -7.10
C ALA A 417 -16.86 -17.45 -7.60
N ILE A 418 -16.64 -17.34 -8.90
CA ILE A 418 -16.58 -16.08 -9.62
C ILE A 418 -17.49 -16.17 -10.84
N GLU A 419 -18.50 -15.32 -10.88
CA GLU A 419 -19.33 -15.11 -12.07
C GLU A 419 -18.84 -13.87 -12.80
N THR A 420 -18.71 -13.95 -14.13
CA THR A 420 -18.39 -12.80 -14.96
C THR A 420 -19.41 -12.64 -16.09
N LYS A 421 -19.82 -11.40 -16.34
CA LYS A 421 -20.74 -11.02 -17.41
C LYS A 421 -20.04 -10.06 -18.35
N GLN A 422 -19.98 -10.42 -19.63
CA GLN A 422 -19.43 -9.58 -20.68
C GLN A 422 -20.34 -9.62 -21.91
N LYS A 423 -21.03 -8.51 -22.19
CA LYS A 423 -22.07 -8.45 -23.22
C LYS A 423 -23.09 -9.58 -22.99
N ASN A 424 -23.31 -10.47 -23.96
CA ASN A 424 -24.23 -11.62 -23.85
C ASN A 424 -23.53 -12.92 -23.42
N LYS A 425 -22.30 -12.86 -22.92
CA LYS A 425 -21.56 -14.04 -22.45
C LYS A 425 -21.44 -14.02 -20.94
N THR A 426 -21.88 -15.10 -20.33
CA THR A 426 -21.64 -15.40 -18.91
C THR A 426 -20.59 -16.50 -18.81
N SER A 427 -19.65 -16.33 -17.89
CA SER A 427 -18.68 -17.37 -17.52
C SER A 427 -18.70 -17.53 -16.02
N TYR A 428 -18.73 -18.76 -15.57
CA TYR A 428 -18.75 -19.11 -14.15
C TYR A 428 -17.51 -19.94 -13.83
N ILE A 429 -16.85 -19.62 -12.73
CA ILE A 429 -15.69 -20.34 -12.22
C ILE A 429 -16.00 -20.77 -10.80
N LYS A 430 -15.85 -22.05 -10.50
CA LYS A 430 -15.99 -22.62 -9.17
C LYS A 430 -14.64 -23.16 -8.69
N ILE A 431 -14.28 -22.85 -7.46
CA ILE A 431 -13.11 -23.43 -6.80
C ILE A 431 -13.60 -24.62 -5.97
N ILE A 432 -13.06 -25.81 -6.22
CA ILE A 432 -13.59 -27.07 -5.67
C ILE A 432 -12.68 -27.65 -4.58
N ASN A 433 -11.36 -27.56 -4.78
CA ASN A 433 -10.39 -28.10 -3.84
C ASN A 433 -9.31 -27.06 -3.56
N LYS A 434 -8.90 -26.92 -2.29
CA LYS A 434 -7.83 -26.04 -1.85
C LYS A 434 -7.04 -26.80 -0.77
N GLY A 435 -5.92 -27.42 -1.17
CA GLY A 435 -5.12 -28.27 -0.28
C GLY A 435 -3.66 -28.37 -0.72
N LYS A 436 -2.81 -28.96 0.11
CA LYS A 436 -1.53 -29.52 -0.33
C LYS A 436 -1.77 -30.99 -0.61
N TYR A 437 -1.28 -31.54 -1.72
CA TYR A 437 -1.13 -33.00 -1.79
C TYR A 437 -0.05 -33.38 -0.78
N GLU A 438 -0.36 -34.36 0.07
CA GLU A 438 0.63 -35.00 0.95
C GLU A 438 1.75 -35.63 0.15
#